data_AF-A0A945F574-F1
#
_entry.id   AF-A0A945F574-F1
#
_cell.length_a   1.000
_cell.length_b   1.000
_cell.length_c   1.000
_cell.angle_alpha   90.00
_cell.angle_beta   90.00
_cell.angle_gamma   90.00
#
_symmetry.space_group_name_H-M   'P 1'
#
loop_
_entity.id
_entity.type
_entity.pdbx_description
1 polymer ?
#
loop_
_entity_poly.entity_id
_entity_poly.type
_entity_poly.pdbx_seq_one_letter_code
_entity_poly.pdbx_strand_id
1 'polypeptide(L)'
;MEETTVNSLLKQKKETKKALVKDLHLTKKTPLLAIVLDKDLTKQHKELITAFLKGAPALNMEVIVLADKTIKFAKNPRVTTLSYNRQNRKILLEAADMALAFPFNDVQEMLINGVIPVSIDRDEVENYNPNEETGNGFIYEKNDPWHLFAALVRARETFKFPYDWKHIVREGVNSVAKN
;
A
#
# COMPACT_ATOMS: atom_id res chain seq x y z
N MET A 1 -11.72 -2.34 18.02
CA MET A 1 -10.39 -2.51 18.61
C MET A 1 -10.04 -1.28 19.44
N GLU A 2 -9.45 -1.43 20.63
CA GLU A 2 -9.10 -0.31 21.51
C GLU A 2 -8.04 0.61 20.88
N GLU A 3 -8.10 1.91 21.17
CA GLU A 3 -7.17 2.92 20.65
C GLU A 3 -5.70 2.59 20.96
N THR A 4 -5.45 1.97 22.12
CA THR A 4 -4.14 1.50 22.56
C THR A 4 -3.53 0.50 21.58
N THR A 5 -4.34 -0.37 20.98
CA THR A 5 -3.88 -1.40 20.04
C THR A 5 -3.51 -0.78 18.68
N VAL A 6 -4.28 0.18 18.18
CA VAL A 6 -3.94 0.91 16.93
C VAL A 6 -2.62 1.66 17.10
N ASN A 7 -2.43 2.34 18.24
CA ASN A 7 -1.21 3.07 18.52
C ASN A 7 0.01 2.14 18.59
N SER A 8 -0.15 0.95 19.20
CA SER A 8 0.90 -0.08 19.23
C SER A 8 1.26 -0.57 17.83
N LEU A 9 0.27 -0.86 16.99
CA LEU A 9 0.45 -1.27 15.60
C LEU A 9 1.21 -0.20 14.80
N LEU A 10 0.80 1.06 14.87
CA LEU A 10 1.45 2.16 14.16
C LEU A 10 2.89 2.40 14.64
N LYS A 11 3.15 2.19 15.93
CA LYS A 11 4.50 2.26 16.49
C LYS A 11 5.39 1.15 15.92
N GLN A 12 4.94 -0.11 15.98
CA GLN A 12 5.65 -1.25 15.40
C GLN A 12 5.93 -1.02 13.92
N LYS A 13 4.92 -0.58 13.17
CA LYS A 13 5.03 -0.28 11.74
C LYS A 13 6.11 0.75 11.42
N LYS A 14 6.18 1.84 12.19
CA LYS A 14 7.22 2.86 12.06
C LYS A 14 8.62 2.29 12.31
N GLU A 15 8.77 1.39 13.27
CA GLU A 15 10.02 0.71 13.60
C GLU A 15 10.44 -0.25 12.47
N THR A 16 9.53 -1.12 12.00
CA THR A 16 9.77 -2.04 10.89
C THR A 16 10.10 -1.30 9.60
N LYS A 17 9.35 -0.24 9.28
CA LYS A 17 9.63 0.62 8.13
C LYS A 17 11.02 1.24 8.21
N LYS A 18 11.43 1.75 9.38
CA LYS A 18 12.76 2.33 9.58
C LYS A 18 13.86 1.29 9.36
N ALA A 19 13.67 0.06 9.84
CA ALA A 19 14.62 -1.04 9.63
C ALA A 19 14.71 -1.41 8.13
N LEU A 20 13.56 -1.65 7.48
CA LEU A 20 13.51 -2.03 6.06
C LEU A 20 14.12 -0.95 5.15
N VAL A 21 13.80 0.32 5.38
CA VAL A 21 14.36 1.47 4.64
C VAL A 21 15.88 1.53 4.78
N LYS A 22 16.41 1.27 5.98
CA LYS A 22 17.86 1.23 6.23
C LYS A 22 18.52 0.07 5.49
N ASP A 23 17.94 -1.13 5.57
CA ASP A 23 18.47 -2.35 4.95
C ASP A 23 18.50 -2.25 3.42
N LEU A 24 17.51 -1.55 2.85
CA LEU A 24 17.43 -1.30 1.40
C LEU A 24 18.14 -0.01 0.96
N HIS A 25 18.81 0.68 1.88
CA HIS A 25 19.54 1.94 1.64
C HIS A 25 18.66 3.03 1.00
N LEU A 26 17.39 3.08 1.38
CA LEU A 26 16.42 4.09 0.95
C LEU A 26 16.64 5.36 1.78
N THR A 27 16.70 6.51 1.11
CA THR A 27 17.26 7.75 1.71
C THR A 27 16.20 8.74 2.19
N LYS A 28 14.91 8.48 1.94
CA LYS A 28 13.85 9.49 2.09
C LYS A 28 12.78 9.10 3.12
N LYS A 29 12.41 10.07 3.97
CA LYS A 29 11.24 10.00 4.85
C LYS A 29 9.96 10.23 4.04
N THR A 30 9.60 9.29 3.20
CA THR A 30 8.42 9.33 2.34
C THR A 30 7.49 8.16 2.65
N PRO A 31 6.20 8.23 2.28
CA PRO A 31 5.34 7.06 2.37
C PRO A 31 5.92 5.89 1.56
N LEU A 32 5.73 4.68 2.08
CA LEU A 32 6.14 3.43 1.49
C LEU A 32 4.90 2.74 0.89
N LEU A 33 4.89 2.63 -0.44
CA LEU A 33 3.89 1.90 -1.20
C LEU A 33 4.38 0.48 -1.47
N ALA A 34 3.61 -0.52 -1.03
CA ALA A 34 3.83 -1.91 -1.40
C ALA A 34 3.08 -2.29 -2.68
N ILE A 35 3.70 -3.16 -3.47
CA ILE A 35 3.05 -3.88 -4.57
C ILE A 35 3.39 -5.36 -4.39
N VAL A 36 2.40 -6.18 -4.05
CA VAL A 36 2.59 -7.62 -3.80
C VAL A 36 2.08 -8.41 -5.00
N LEU A 37 2.99 -9.04 -5.73
CA LEU A 37 2.72 -9.82 -6.94
C LEU A 37 3.00 -11.29 -6.64
N ASP A 38 2.04 -11.95 -6.00
CA ASP A 38 2.13 -13.34 -5.53
C ASP A 38 1.45 -14.36 -6.45
N LYS A 39 0.87 -13.89 -7.55
CA LYS A 39 0.29 -14.71 -8.63
C LYS A 39 0.77 -14.25 -9.99
N ASP A 40 0.53 -15.08 -11.00
CA ASP A 40 0.81 -14.73 -12.39
C ASP A 40 0.05 -13.48 -12.83
N LEU A 41 0.79 -12.55 -13.44
CA LEU A 41 0.21 -11.30 -13.93
C LEU A 41 -0.32 -11.44 -15.34
N THR A 42 -1.57 -11.04 -15.52
CA THR A 42 -2.15 -10.79 -16.83
C THR A 42 -1.37 -9.68 -17.56
N LYS A 43 -1.52 -9.62 -18.89
CA LYS A 43 -0.93 -8.55 -19.71
C LYS A 43 -1.37 -7.16 -19.21
N GLN A 44 -2.65 -7.00 -18.89
CA GLN A 44 -3.21 -5.76 -18.38
C GLN A 44 -2.58 -5.34 -17.04
N HIS A 45 -2.39 -6.27 -16.09
CA HIS A 45 -1.71 -5.97 -14.82
C HIS A 45 -0.28 -5.49 -15.07
N LYS A 46 0.47 -6.15 -15.96
CA LYS A 46 1.84 -5.74 -16.30
C LYS A 46 1.90 -4.34 -16.91
N GLU A 47 0.98 -4.03 -17.82
CA GLU A 47 0.88 -2.71 -18.46
C GLU A 47 0.54 -1.62 -17.44
N LEU A 48 -0.44 -1.87 -16.56
CA LEU A 48 -0.84 -0.94 -15.51
C LEU A 48 0.30 -0.67 -14.52
N ILE A 49 0.94 -1.72 -14.00
CA ILE A 49 2.08 -1.60 -13.08
C ILE A 49 3.23 -0.86 -13.76
N THR A 50 3.54 -1.19 -15.02
CA THR A 50 4.62 -0.53 -15.75
C THR A 50 4.34 0.96 -15.97
N ALA A 51 3.11 1.32 -16.34
CA ALA A 51 2.70 2.71 -16.50
C ALA A 51 2.77 3.46 -15.17
N PHE A 52 2.28 2.85 -14.08
CA PHE A 52 2.37 3.42 -12.75
C PHE A 52 3.83 3.65 -12.31
N LEU A 53 4.70 2.64 -12.43
CA LEU A 53 6.09 2.74 -11.99
C LEU A 53 6.88 3.81 -12.74
N LYS A 54 6.47 4.17 -13.98
CA LYS A 54 7.00 5.33 -14.70
C LYS A 54 6.57 6.66 -14.07
N GLY A 55 5.33 6.75 -13.58
CA GLY A 55 4.77 7.94 -12.93
C GLY A 55 5.08 8.07 -11.43
N ALA A 56 5.40 6.97 -10.75
CA ALA A 56 5.66 6.93 -9.30
C ALA A 56 6.67 7.97 -8.78
N PRO A 57 7.75 8.35 -9.51
CA PRO A 57 8.66 9.40 -9.06
C PRO A 57 7.99 10.75 -8.77
N ALA A 58 6.91 11.07 -9.48
CA ALA A 58 6.18 12.32 -9.31
C ALA A 58 5.46 12.41 -7.95
N LEU A 59 5.15 11.28 -7.33
CA LEU A 59 4.40 11.23 -6.07
C LEU A 59 5.29 11.33 -4.82
N ASN A 60 6.62 11.36 -4.99
CA ASN A 60 7.58 11.38 -3.89
C ASN A 60 7.29 10.28 -2.85
N MET A 61 7.12 9.05 -3.32
CA MET A 61 6.93 7.86 -2.49
C MET A 61 8.05 6.86 -2.77
N GLU A 62 8.41 6.04 -1.79
CA GLU A 62 9.21 4.84 -2.06
C GLU A 62 8.27 3.70 -2.41
N VAL A 63 8.59 2.95 -3.46
CA VAL A 63 7.81 1.81 -3.92
C VAL A 63 8.65 0.55 -3.74
N ILE A 64 8.11 -0.43 -3.03
CA ILE A 64 8.70 -1.77 -2.98
C ILE A 64 7.77 -2.73 -3.70
N VAL A 65 8.30 -3.34 -4.76
CA VAL A 65 7.61 -4.38 -5.52
C VAL A 65 8.12 -5.73 -5.08
N LEU A 66 7.23 -6.55 -4.52
CA LEU A 66 7.50 -7.94 -4.21
C LEU A 66 7.03 -8.80 -5.37
N ALA A 67 7.95 -9.42 -6.09
CA ALA A 67 7.65 -10.17 -7.31
C ALA A 67 8.57 -11.39 -7.46
N ASP A 68 8.16 -12.32 -8.33
CA ASP A 68 9.07 -13.36 -8.82
C ASP A 68 10.30 -12.73 -9.52
N LYS A 69 11.47 -13.35 -9.37
CA LYS A 69 12.75 -12.87 -9.96
C LYS A 69 12.71 -12.74 -11.48
N THR A 70 11.81 -13.45 -12.14
CA THR A 70 11.60 -13.40 -13.59
C THR A 70 10.93 -12.10 -14.04
N ILE A 71 10.18 -11.43 -13.15
CA ILE A 71 9.51 -10.18 -13.45
C ILE A 71 10.50 -9.03 -13.28
N LYS A 72 10.78 -8.32 -14.37
CA LYS A 72 11.68 -7.16 -14.38
C LYS A 72 10.90 -5.89 -14.67
N PHE A 73 11.11 -4.89 -13.84
CA PHE A 73 10.60 -3.53 -14.04
C PHE A 73 11.74 -2.61 -14.49
N ALA A 74 11.36 -1.51 -15.15
CA ALA A 74 12.32 -0.48 -15.53
C ALA A 74 13.02 0.07 -14.28
N LYS A 75 14.33 0.31 -14.38
CA LYS A 75 15.11 0.89 -13.27
C LYS A 75 14.55 2.27 -12.91
N ASN A 76 14.27 2.47 -11.63
CA ASN A 76 13.79 3.73 -11.10
C ASN A 76 14.36 3.92 -9.68
N PRO A 77 14.93 5.09 -9.35
CA PRO A 77 15.62 5.31 -8.08
C PRO A 77 14.71 5.21 -6.83
N ARG A 78 13.39 5.21 -7.01
CA ARG A 78 12.40 5.07 -5.92
C ARG A 78 11.63 3.76 -5.97
N VAL A 79 12.03 2.85 -6.85
CA VAL A 79 11.39 1.55 -7.01
C VAL A 79 12.44 0.49 -6.71
N THR A 80 12.22 -0.24 -5.62
CA THR A 80 13.03 -1.38 -5.23
C THR A 80 12.22 -2.65 -5.48
N THR A 81 12.84 -3.65 -6.10
CA THR A 81 12.21 -4.96 -6.27
C THR A 81 12.82 -5.97 -5.31
N LEU A 82 11.97 -6.67 -4.57
CA LEU A 82 12.35 -7.80 -3.72
C LEU A 82 11.81 -9.09 -4.32
N SER A 83 12.56 -10.18 -4.17
CA SER A 83 12.07 -11.51 -4.53
C SER A 83 10.93 -11.93 -3.62
N TYR A 84 9.87 -12.46 -4.21
CA TYR A 84 8.75 -13.02 -3.46
C TYR A 84 9.21 -14.20 -2.59
N ASN A 85 9.02 -14.07 -1.27
CA ASN A 85 9.09 -15.14 -0.29
C ASN A 85 8.31 -14.72 0.97
N ARG A 86 8.01 -15.68 1.85
CA ARG A 86 7.18 -15.46 3.04
C ARG A 86 7.76 -14.39 3.99
N GLN A 87 9.08 -14.36 4.14
CA GLN A 87 9.76 -13.40 5.02
C GLN A 87 9.67 -11.97 4.48
N ASN A 88 9.99 -11.77 3.20
CA ASN A 88 9.90 -10.47 2.53
C ASN A 88 8.45 -9.96 2.49
N ARG A 89 7.47 -10.85 2.26
CA ARG A 89 6.05 -10.52 2.28
C ARG A 89 5.62 -9.99 3.64
N LYS A 90 5.95 -10.74 4.70
CA LYS A 90 5.65 -10.34 6.08
C LYS A 90 6.27 -8.99 6.42
N ILE A 91 7.57 -8.83 6.22
CA ILE A 91 8.29 -7.58 6.55
C ILE A 91 7.75 -6.40 5.73
N LEU A 92 7.42 -6.61 4.46
CA LEU A 92 6.87 -5.55 3.61
C LEU A 92 5.48 -5.11 4.10
N LEU A 93 4.57 -6.04 4.40
CA LEU A 93 3.23 -5.68 4.92
C LEU A 93 3.31 -5.01 6.30
N GLU A 94 4.21 -5.46 7.17
CA GLU A 94 4.45 -4.83 8.48
C GLU A 94 5.08 -3.42 8.35
N ALA A 95 5.71 -3.09 7.22
CA ALA A 95 6.39 -1.80 7.00
C ALA A 95 5.59 -0.80 6.14
N ALA A 96 4.81 -1.28 5.17
CA ALA A 96 4.24 -0.44 4.11
C ALA A 96 3.05 0.38 4.59
N ASP A 97 3.03 1.69 4.35
CA ASP A 97 1.91 2.53 4.78
C ASP A 97 0.64 2.21 3.98
N MET A 98 0.82 1.97 2.68
CA MET A 98 -0.25 1.70 1.72
C MET A 98 0.18 0.62 0.72
N ALA A 99 -0.77 -0.01 0.06
CA ALA A 99 -0.49 -1.02 -0.96
C ALA A 99 -1.38 -0.86 -2.18
N LEU A 100 -0.84 -1.14 -3.37
CA LEU A 100 -1.67 -1.42 -4.53
C LEU A 100 -2.25 -2.81 -4.37
N ALA A 101 -3.58 -2.87 -4.31
CA ALA A 101 -4.33 -4.12 -4.15
C ALA A 101 -5.01 -4.48 -5.48
N PHE A 102 -4.57 -5.59 -6.04
CA PHE A 102 -5.18 -6.24 -7.19
C PHE A 102 -6.23 -7.27 -6.74
N PRO A 103 -7.11 -7.74 -7.64
CA PRO A 103 -8.16 -8.70 -7.28
C PRO A 103 -7.66 -9.98 -6.61
N PHE A 104 -6.41 -10.38 -6.89
CA PHE A 104 -5.81 -11.59 -6.33
C PHE A 104 -5.16 -11.40 -4.96
N ASN A 105 -5.03 -10.17 -4.47
CA ASN A 105 -4.44 -9.90 -3.17
C ASN A 105 -5.46 -10.06 -2.04
N ASP A 106 -4.96 -10.56 -0.90
CA ASP A 106 -5.69 -10.58 0.37
C ASP A 106 -5.66 -9.18 0.99
N VAL A 107 -6.78 -8.47 0.88
CA VAL A 107 -6.92 -7.11 1.40
C VAL A 107 -7.19 -7.11 2.90
N GLN A 108 -7.83 -8.13 3.45
CA GLN A 108 -8.05 -8.23 4.89
C GLN A 108 -6.71 -8.32 5.63
N GLU A 109 -5.75 -9.06 5.08
CA GLU A 109 -4.39 -9.09 5.61
C GLU A 109 -3.69 -7.73 5.51
N MET A 110 -3.91 -6.96 4.43
CA MET A 110 -3.38 -5.59 4.36
C MET A 110 -3.95 -4.72 5.49
N LEU A 111 -5.28 -4.74 5.65
CA LEU A 111 -6.00 -3.95 6.63
C LEU A 111 -5.59 -4.30 8.08
N ILE A 112 -5.46 -5.59 8.43
CA ILE A 112 -5.06 -5.98 9.79
C ILE A 112 -3.60 -5.58 10.12
N ASN A 113 -2.75 -5.46 9.10
CA ASN A 113 -1.39 -4.91 9.24
C ASN A 113 -1.37 -3.36 9.16
N GLY A 114 -2.54 -2.72 9.14
CA GLY A 114 -2.70 -1.27 9.00
C GLY A 114 -2.15 -0.72 7.68
N VAL A 115 -2.09 -1.54 6.64
CA VAL A 115 -1.69 -1.15 5.27
C VAL A 115 -2.95 -0.70 4.56
N ILE A 116 -2.98 0.55 4.11
CA ILE A 116 -4.16 1.10 3.45
C ILE A 116 -4.21 0.66 1.98
N PRO A 117 -5.24 -0.10 1.54
CA PRO A 117 -5.35 -0.55 0.17
C PRO A 117 -5.75 0.59 -0.76
N VAL A 118 -5.13 0.58 -1.94
CA VAL A 118 -5.55 1.36 -3.10
C VAL A 118 -5.97 0.36 -4.17
N SER A 119 -7.26 0.26 -4.44
CA SER A 119 -7.86 -0.85 -5.19
C SER A 119 -8.96 -0.38 -6.14
N ILE A 120 -9.39 -1.27 -7.04
CA ILE A 120 -10.74 -1.17 -7.62
C ILE A 120 -11.79 -1.40 -6.52
N ASP A 121 -13.04 -1.13 -6.86
CA ASP A 121 -14.19 -1.41 -5.99
C ASP A 121 -14.26 -2.90 -5.60
N ARG A 122 -14.46 -3.16 -4.30
CA ARG A 122 -14.57 -4.51 -3.70
C ARG A 122 -15.10 -4.44 -2.27
N ASP A 123 -15.78 -5.49 -1.84
CA ASP A 123 -16.54 -5.54 -0.58
C ASP A 123 -15.70 -5.22 0.67
N GLU A 124 -14.41 -5.57 0.69
CA GLU A 124 -13.55 -5.36 1.85
C GLU A 124 -13.05 -3.91 1.99
N VAL A 125 -13.21 -3.09 0.94
CA VAL A 125 -12.67 -1.73 0.85
C VAL A 125 -13.79 -0.71 0.74
N GLU A 126 -13.84 0.22 1.69
CA GLU A 126 -14.70 1.38 1.64
C GLU A 126 -13.86 2.61 1.28
N ASN A 127 -14.25 3.31 0.21
CA ASN A 127 -13.52 4.48 -0.28
C ASN A 127 -13.53 5.60 0.76
N TYR A 128 -12.36 6.12 1.10
CA TYR A 128 -12.23 7.19 2.09
C TYR A 128 -12.99 8.46 1.68
N ASN A 129 -13.88 8.93 2.54
CA ASN A 129 -14.61 10.18 2.40
C ASN A 129 -14.06 11.22 3.38
N PRO A 130 -13.32 12.24 2.91
CA PRO A 130 -12.71 13.23 3.81
C PRO A 130 -13.74 14.13 4.51
N ASN A 131 -14.98 14.24 4.02
CA ASN A 131 -16.01 15.05 4.69
C ASN A 131 -16.61 14.35 5.91
N GLU A 132 -16.63 13.02 5.89
CA GLU A 132 -17.21 12.19 6.95
C GLU A 132 -16.13 11.51 7.81
N GLU A 133 -14.87 11.59 7.39
CA GLU A 133 -13.72 10.88 7.96
C GLU A 133 -13.91 9.35 7.99
N THR A 134 -14.75 8.81 7.11
CA THR A 134 -15.10 7.39 7.00
C THR A 134 -14.38 6.71 5.84
N GLY A 135 -14.33 5.37 5.88
CA GLY A 135 -13.68 4.53 4.88
C GLY A 135 -12.28 4.04 5.30
N ASN A 136 -11.85 2.95 4.67
CA ASN A 136 -10.65 2.20 5.06
C ASN A 136 -9.62 2.05 3.93
N GLY A 137 -9.88 2.62 2.76
CA GLY A 137 -8.99 2.56 1.60
C GLY A 137 -9.30 3.62 0.56
N PHE A 138 -8.65 3.51 -0.60
CA PHE A 138 -8.85 4.43 -1.72
C PHE A 138 -9.25 3.66 -2.96
N ILE A 139 -10.43 3.95 -3.50
CA ILE A 139 -10.96 3.27 -4.68
C ILE A 139 -10.66 4.08 -5.95
N TYR A 140 -10.28 3.38 -7.02
CA TYR A 140 -10.24 3.90 -8.38
C TYR A 140 -11.26 3.19 -9.27
N GLU A 141 -12.06 3.97 -10.01
CA GLU A 141 -13.23 3.45 -10.74
C GLU A 141 -12.88 2.58 -11.94
N LYS A 142 -11.82 2.93 -12.66
CA LYS A 142 -11.42 2.28 -13.91
C LYS A 142 -10.05 1.67 -13.78
N ASN A 143 -9.89 0.47 -14.30
CA ASN A 143 -8.62 -0.26 -14.29
C ASN A 143 -7.64 0.29 -15.34
N ASP A 144 -7.27 1.56 -15.18
CA ASP A 144 -6.33 2.29 -16.01
C ASP A 144 -5.34 3.11 -15.18
N PRO A 145 -4.18 3.50 -15.76
CA PRO A 145 -3.12 4.16 -15.00
C PRO A 145 -3.51 5.50 -14.40
N TRP A 146 -4.48 6.22 -14.98
CA TRP A 146 -4.82 7.58 -14.55
C TRP A 146 -5.74 7.58 -13.33
N HIS A 147 -6.73 6.69 -13.31
CA HIS A 147 -7.59 6.54 -12.14
C HIS A 147 -6.80 5.96 -10.96
N LEU A 148 -5.91 4.99 -11.21
CA LEU A 148 -4.97 4.49 -10.22
C LEU A 148 -4.07 5.61 -9.67
N PHE A 149 -3.49 6.43 -10.55
CA PHE A 149 -2.64 7.54 -10.16
C PHE A 149 -3.40 8.57 -9.32
N ALA A 150 -4.65 8.91 -9.70
CA ALA A 150 -5.49 9.83 -8.95
C ALA A 150 -5.82 9.31 -7.54
N ALA A 151 -6.15 8.02 -7.39
CA ALA A 151 -6.40 7.42 -6.08
C ALA A 151 -5.14 7.42 -5.20
N LEU A 152 -3.96 7.18 -5.78
CA LEU A 152 -2.69 7.29 -5.06
C LEU A 152 -2.34 8.72 -4.65
N VAL A 153 -2.66 9.72 -5.48
CA VAL A 153 -2.52 11.13 -5.09
C VAL A 153 -3.36 11.40 -3.86
N ARG A 154 -4.64 10.97 -3.84
CA ARG A 154 -5.51 11.10 -2.66
C ARG A 154 -4.89 10.44 -1.43
N ALA A 155 -4.49 9.17 -1.54
CA ALA A 155 -3.86 8.44 -0.44
C ALA A 155 -2.61 9.14 0.09
N ARG A 156 -1.74 9.62 -0.81
CA ARG A 156 -0.50 10.32 -0.47
C ARG A 156 -0.77 11.66 0.21
N GLU A 157 -1.76 12.42 -0.25
CA GLU A 157 -2.13 13.69 0.38
C GLU A 157 -2.72 13.45 1.77
N THR A 158 -3.63 12.49 1.92
CA THR A 158 -4.22 12.13 3.23
C THR A 158 -3.17 11.61 4.21
N PHE A 159 -2.14 10.88 3.74
CA PHE A 159 -1.03 10.41 4.59
C PHE A 159 -0.29 11.55 5.32
N LYS A 160 -0.34 12.79 4.81
CA LYS A 160 0.27 13.95 5.48
C LYS A 160 -0.47 14.38 6.74
N PHE A 161 -1.70 13.91 6.94
CA PHE A 161 -2.57 14.22 8.07
C PHE A 161 -2.63 13.01 9.01
N PRO A 162 -1.80 12.97 10.07
CA PRO A 162 -1.63 11.75 10.86
C PRO A 162 -2.89 11.32 11.62
N TYR A 163 -3.77 12.28 11.94
CA TYR A 163 -5.05 12.00 12.59
C TYR A 163 -5.98 11.21 11.66
N ASP A 164 -6.21 11.75 10.45
CA ASP A 164 -7.02 11.10 9.42
C ASP A 164 -6.44 9.74 9.04
N TRP A 165 -5.13 9.67 8.82
CA TRP A 165 -4.48 8.40 8.47
C TRP A 165 -4.64 7.35 9.57
N LYS A 166 -4.49 7.74 10.85
CA LYS A 166 -4.75 6.84 11.99
C LYS A 166 -6.21 6.40 12.02
N HIS A 167 -7.15 7.28 11.68
CA HIS A 167 -8.57 6.94 11.59
C HIS A 167 -8.82 5.86 10.53
N ILE A 168 -8.30 6.04 9.31
CA ILE A 168 -8.44 5.07 8.21
C ILE A 168 -7.86 3.70 8.61
N VAL A 169 -6.68 3.68 9.25
CA VAL A 169 -6.08 2.44 9.76
C VAL A 169 -6.98 1.76 10.79
N ARG A 170 -7.57 2.52 11.71
CA ARG A 170 -8.48 1.99 12.72
C ARG A 170 -9.74 1.38 12.08
N GLU A 171 -10.34 2.07 11.11
CA GLU A 171 -11.51 1.57 10.38
C GLU A 171 -11.18 0.27 9.63
N GLY A 172 -10.02 0.23 8.98
CA GLY A 172 -9.52 -0.97 8.31
C GLY A 172 -9.35 -2.18 9.24
N VAL A 173 -8.69 -2.01 10.38
CA VAL A 173 -8.55 -3.14 11.32
C VAL A 173 -9.91 -3.54 11.92
N ASN A 174 -10.79 -2.57 12.20
CA ASN A 174 -12.12 -2.85 12.73
C ASN A 174 -13.03 -3.56 11.73
N SER A 175 -12.92 -3.29 10.42
CA SER A 175 -13.75 -3.94 9.41
C SER A 175 -13.43 -5.43 9.29
N VAL A 176 -12.16 -5.81 9.45
CA VAL A 176 -11.74 -7.22 9.46
C VAL A 176 -12.22 -7.95 10.72
N ALA A 177 -12.17 -7.29 11.89
CA ALA A 177 -12.56 -7.91 13.16
C ALA A 177 -14.07 -8.17 13.32
N LYS A 178 -14.91 -7.58 12.46
CA LYS A 178 -16.37 -7.75 12.46
C LYS A 178 -16.85 -8.90 11.57
N ASN A 179 -15.98 -9.39 10.69
CA ASN A 179 -16.25 -10.52 9.78
C ASN A 179 -15.79 -11.84 10.40
#